data_AF-A0A3N5E6Z5-F1
#
_entry.id   AF-A0A3N5E6Z5-F1
#
_cell.length_a   1.000
_cell.length_b   1.000
_cell.length_c   1.000
_cell.angle_alpha   90.00
_cell.angle_beta   90.00
_cell.angle_gamma   90.00
#
_symmetry.space_group_name_H-M   'P 1'
#
loop_
_entity.id
_entity.type
_entity.pdbx_description
1 polymer ?
#
loop_
_entity_poly.entity_id
_entity_poly.type
_entity_poly.pdbx_seq_one_letter_code
_entity_poly.pdbx_strand_id
1 'polypeptide(L)'
;MAKQKIIGEALTYDDVLLVPAKSSILPREVEVRTKLTKSIALNIPLLSAAMDTVTESEMAIAMAREGGMGILHKNMTIHAQAEQVDKVKRSESGMILNPVTVRADQRVRDVLVLMNKYKISGIPVVDEANKLIGIITNRDLRFQPDGDQLVSAIMTKENLVTAPVGTKLKQAEHMLEKHKIEKLPVV
;
A
#
# COMPACT_ATOMS: atom_id res chain seq x y z
N MET A 1 -15.52 -5.81 -59.72
CA MET A 1 -16.16 -4.63 -59.07
C MET A 1 -15.25 -4.17 -57.95
N ALA A 2 -14.78 -2.92 -57.97
CA ALA A 2 -13.90 -2.38 -56.94
C ALA A 2 -14.65 -2.28 -55.61
N LYS A 3 -14.16 -2.93 -54.55
CA LYS A 3 -14.69 -2.75 -53.19
C LYS A 3 -14.57 -1.28 -52.79
N GLN A 4 -15.66 -0.70 -52.29
CA GLN A 4 -15.71 0.68 -51.83
C GLN A 4 -14.71 0.87 -50.68
N LYS A 5 -13.79 1.84 -50.80
CA LYS A 5 -12.66 2.07 -49.88
C LYS A 5 -13.09 2.65 -48.53
N ILE A 6 -14.26 3.30 -48.48
CA ILE A 6 -14.85 3.87 -47.27
C ILE A 6 -16.05 3.01 -46.89
N ILE A 7 -16.04 2.49 -45.66
CA ILE A 7 -17.04 1.53 -45.15
C ILE A 7 -18.06 2.16 -44.20
N GLY A 8 -17.85 3.41 -43.77
CA GLY A 8 -18.75 4.11 -42.85
C GLY A 8 -18.15 5.39 -42.28
N GLU A 9 -18.93 6.03 -41.43
CA GLU A 9 -18.54 7.23 -40.66
C GLU A 9 -18.13 6.84 -39.23
N ALA A 10 -17.21 7.61 -38.65
CA ALA A 10 -16.77 7.45 -37.27
C ALA A 10 -16.82 8.81 -36.58
N LEU A 11 -17.21 8.82 -35.31
CA LEU A 11 -17.33 10.01 -34.49
C LEU A 11 -16.29 9.99 -33.37
N THR A 12 -15.75 11.15 -33.02
CA THR A 12 -14.91 11.39 -31.84
C THR A 12 -15.67 12.18 -30.77
N TYR A 13 -15.03 12.49 -29.64
CA TYR A 13 -15.65 13.19 -28.52
C TYR A 13 -16.21 14.56 -28.90
N ASP A 14 -15.47 15.34 -29.70
CA ASP A 14 -15.87 16.70 -30.09
C ASP A 14 -16.99 16.74 -31.14
N ASP A 15 -17.34 15.61 -31.75
CA ASP A 15 -18.42 15.52 -32.75
C ASP A 15 -19.81 15.42 -32.11
N VAL A 16 -19.90 15.18 -30.79
CA VAL A 16 -21.15 14.86 -30.11
C VAL A 16 -21.33 15.62 -28.80
N LEU A 17 -22.60 15.84 -28.43
CA LEU A 17 -23.00 16.38 -27.13
C LEU A 17 -24.07 15.48 -26.50
N LEU A 18 -24.08 15.44 -25.17
CA LEU A 18 -25.14 14.75 -24.42
C LEU A 18 -26.39 15.63 -24.36
N VAL A 19 -27.54 15.08 -24.75
CA VAL A 19 -28.82 15.77 -24.64
C VAL A 19 -29.32 15.68 -23.19
N PRO A 20 -29.58 16.81 -22.51
CA PRO A 20 -30.11 16.79 -21.15
C PRO A 20 -31.46 16.09 -21.07
N ALA A 21 -31.68 15.31 -20.02
CA ALA A 21 -32.94 14.64 -19.72
C ALA A 21 -33.43 15.00 -18.32
N LYS A 22 -34.72 14.75 -18.04
CA LYS A 22 -35.29 14.94 -16.72
C LYS A 22 -34.56 14.05 -15.70
N SER A 23 -34.02 14.66 -14.64
CA SER A 23 -33.40 13.97 -13.51
C SER A 23 -34.09 14.36 -12.21
N SER A 24 -34.28 13.38 -11.32
CA SER A 24 -34.70 13.59 -9.92
C SER A 24 -33.56 13.38 -8.93
N ILE A 25 -32.34 13.10 -9.40
CA ILE A 25 -31.17 12.80 -8.58
C ILE A 25 -30.24 14.02 -8.57
N LEU A 26 -29.78 14.41 -7.38
CA LEU A 26 -28.79 15.47 -7.24
C LEU A 26 -27.39 14.94 -7.61
N PRO A 27 -26.49 15.74 -8.21
CA PRO A 27 -25.16 15.27 -8.62
C PRO A 27 -24.33 14.58 -7.52
N ARG A 28 -24.45 15.03 -6.26
CA ARG A 28 -23.76 14.44 -5.10
C ARG A 28 -24.28 13.05 -4.68
N GLU A 29 -25.45 12.66 -5.18
CA GLU A 29 -26.14 11.40 -4.87
C GLU A 29 -25.93 10.36 -5.98
N VAL A 30 -25.23 10.72 -7.06
CA VAL A 30 -24.91 9.82 -8.17
C VAL A 30 -23.83 8.82 -7.75
N GLU A 31 -24.08 7.54 -7.99
CA GLU A 31 -23.07 6.49 -7.81
C GLU A 31 -22.21 6.36 -9.07
N VAL A 32 -20.90 6.60 -8.93
CA VAL A 32 -19.92 6.51 -10.04
C VAL A 32 -19.10 5.21 -10.01
N ARG A 33 -19.51 4.23 -9.18
CA ARG A 33 -18.83 2.95 -9.09
C ARG A 33 -18.92 2.19 -10.41
N THR A 34 -17.86 1.49 -10.76
CA THR A 34 -17.80 0.71 -12.01
C THR A 34 -17.05 -0.60 -11.82
N LYS A 35 -17.20 -1.52 -12.77
CA LYS A 35 -16.43 -2.78 -12.82
C LYS A 35 -15.42 -2.71 -13.94
N LEU A 36 -14.14 -2.78 -13.59
CA LEU A 36 -13.06 -2.88 -14.56
C LEU A 36 -12.98 -4.30 -15.16
N THR A 37 -13.14 -5.31 -14.31
CA THR A 37 -13.16 -6.71 -14.71
C THR A 37 -14.31 -7.44 -14.01
N LYS A 38 -14.46 -8.75 -14.27
CA LYS A 38 -15.44 -9.60 -13.57
C LYS A 38 -15.23 -9.60 -12.04
N SER A 39 -14.00 -9.43 -11.57
CA SER A 39 -13.62 -9.50 -10.15
C SER A 39 -13.20 -8.17 -9.55
N ILE A 40 -12.91 -7.15 -10.35
CA ILE A 40 -12.37 -5.87 -9.89
C ILE A 40 -13.43 -4.77 -10.08
N ALA A 41 -13.91 -4.25 -8.95
CA ALA A 41 -14.73 -3.04 -8.90
C ALA A 41 -13.89 -1.84 -8.47
N LEU A 42 -14.21 -0.67 -9.00
CA LEU A 42 -13.62 0.62 -8.66
C LEU A 42 -14.70 1.53 -8.07
N ASN A 43 -14.31 2.39 -7.12
CA ASN A 43 -15.23 3.38 -6.55
C ASN A 43 -15.44 4.56 -7.50
N ILE A 44 -14.45 4.86 -8.36
CA ILE A 44 -14.54 5.83 -9.45
C ILE A 44 -14.06 5.21 -10.77
N PRO A 45 -14.54 5.65 -11.94
CA PRO A 45 -14.21 5.04 -13.22
C PRO A 45 -12.91 5.60 -13.82
N LEU A 46 -11.86 5.74 -13.01
CA LEU A 46 -10.58 6.32 -13.41
C LEU A 46 -9.41 5.35 -13.25
N LEU A 47 -8.55 5.36 -14.28
CA LEU A 47 -7.31 4.60 -14.34
C LEU A 47 -6.17 5.53 -14.75
N SER A 48 -5.00 5.39 -14.12
CA SER A 48 -3.79 6.06 -14.61
C SER A 48 -3.09 5.21 -15.68
N ALA A 49 -2.54 5.90 -16.68
CA ALA A 49 -1.90 5.25 -17.83
C ALA A 49 -0.61 4.51 -17.43
N ALA A 50 -0.35 3.38 -18.09
CA ALA A 50 0.84 2.54 -17.88
C ALA A 50 2.10 3.11 -18.56
N MET A 51 2.45 4.36 -18.23
CA MET A 51 3.56 5.11 -18.79
C MET A 51 4.58 5.47 -17.70
N ASP A 52 5.86 5.48 -18.07
CA ASP A 52 6.97 5.82 -17.15
C ASP A 52 6.88 7.24 -16.59
N THR A 53 6.37 8.17 -17.38
CA THR A 53 6.12 9.54 -16.96
C THR A 53 4.84 9.75 -16.15
N VAL A 54 4.03 8.70 -15.96
CA VAL A 54 2.70 8.82 -15.35
C VAL A 54 2.58 7.99 -14.08
N THR A 55 2.88 6.68 -14.14
CA THR A 55 2.47 5.77 -13.06
C THR A 55 3.61 4.88 -12.55
N GLU A 56 4.21 5.32 -11.44
CA GLU A 56 4.95 4.46 -10.50
C GLU A 56 4.15 4.23 -9.21
N SER A 57 4.77 3.65 -8.16
CA SER A 57 4.10 3.32 -6.90
C SER A 57 3.38 4.49 -6.25
N GLU A 58 3.95 5.70 -6.27
CA GLU A 58 3.34 6.88 -5.66
C GLU A 58 1.99 7.24 -6.31
N MET A 59 1.95 7.31 -7.63
CA MET A 59 0.71 7.56 -8.37
C MET A 59 -0.29 6.41 -8.20
N ALA A 60 0.17 5.16 -8.23
CA ALA A 60 -0.72 4.01 -8.04
C ALA A 60 -1.36 3.98 -6.64
N ILE A 61 -0.62 4.37 -5.60
CA ILE A 61 -1.14 4.54 -4.23
C ILE A 61 -2.17 5.68 -4.19
N ALA A 62 -1.86 6.83 -4.79
CA ALA A 62 -2.77 7.97 -4.83
C ALA A 62 -4.08 7.63 -5.54
N MET A 63 -4.00 7.02 -6.73
CA MET A 63 -5.18 6.58 -7.49
C MET A 63 -6.05 5.60 -6.69
N ALA A 64 -5.43 4.65 -5.99
CA ALA A 64 -6.16 3.69 -5.16
C ALA A 64 -6.87 4.35 -3.98
N ARG A 65 -6.27 5.37 -3.35
CA ARG A 65 -6.88 6.14 -2.25
C ARG A 65 -8.09 6.94 -2.69
N GLU A 66 -8.03 7.54 -3.89
CA GLU A 66 -9.17 8.23 -4.51
C GLU A 66 -10.25 7.23 -5.00
N GLY A 67 -9.99 5.93 -4.94
CA GLY A 67 -10.94 4.88 -5.29
C GLY A 67 -10.86 4.40 -6.75
N GLY A 68 -9.86 4.85 -7.49
CA GLY A 68 -9.50 4.39 -8.83
C GLY A 68 -8.43 3.30 -8.79
N MET A 69 -7.67 3.16 -9.87
CA MET A 69 -6.56 2.21 -9.95
C MET A 69 -5.40 2.76 -10.78
N GLY A 70 -4.17 2.50 -10.35
CA GLY A 70 -2.97 2.82 -11.13
C GLY A 70 -2.38 1.59 -11.80
N ILE A 71 -1.97 1.72 -13.07
CA ILE A 71 -1.28 0.66 -13.80
C ILE A 71 0.20 1.01 -13.92
N LEU A 72 1.06 0.22 -13.28
CA LEU A 72 2.51 0.42 -13.34
C LEU A 72 3.02 0.17 -14.76
N HIS A 73 3.87 1.07 -15.25
CA HIS A 73 4.53 0.89 -16.54
C HIS A 73 5.53 -0.27 -16.51
N LYS A 74 5.95 -0.72 -17.70
CA LYS A 74 6.90 -1.84 -17.90
C LYS A 74 8.30 -1.41 -18.33
N ASN A 75 8.59 -0.11 -18.33
CA ASN A 75 9.90 0.44 -18.72
C ASN A 75 10.91 0.36 -17.56
N MET A 76 11.05 -0.84 -16.99
CA MET A 76 11.97 -1.16 -15.90
C MET A 76 12.20 -2.68 -15.86
N THR A 77 13.14 -3.15 -15.05
CA THR A 77 13.38 -4.59 -14.89
C THR A 77 12.18 -5.25 -14.18
N ILE A 78 12.02 -6.57 -14.39
CA ILE A 78 10.97 -7.37 -13.72
C ILE A 78 11.06 -7.20 -12.19
N HIS A 79 12.28 -7.21 -11.65
CA HIS A 79 12.51 -7.01 -10.22
C HIS A 79 12.08 -5.62 -9.75
N ALA A 80 12.44 -4.56 -10.48
CA ALA A 80 12.05 -3.21 -10.13
C ALA A 80 10.53 -3.03 -10.16
N GLN A 81 9.84 -3.61 -11.16
CA GLN A 81 8.39 -3.55 -11.24
C GLN A 81 7.72 -4.30 -10.07
N ALA A 82 8.25 -5.46 -9.70
CA ALA A 82 7.78 -6.22 -8.53
C ALA A 82 7.97 -5.43 -7.22
N GLU A 83 9.08 -4.71 -7.05
CA GLU A 83 9.27 -3.81 -5.89
C GLU A 83 8.25 -2.67 -5.88
N GLN A 84 7.91 -2.09 -7.03
CA GLN A 84 6.87 -1.05 -7.13
C GLN A 84 5.50 -1.60 -6.74
N VAL A 85 5.14 -2.81 -7.19
CA VAL A 85 3.92 -3.50 -6.76
C VAL A 85 3.91 -3.74 -5.25
N ASP A 86 5.00 -4.25 -4.69
CA ASP A 86 5.12 -4.53 -3.25
C ASP A 86 4.91 -3.27 -2.41
N LYS A 87 5.50 -2.12 -2.82
CA LYS A 87 5.26 -0.81 -2.19
C LYS A 87 3.77 -0.43 -2.18
N VAL A 88 3.07 -0.56 -3.32
CA VAL A 88 1.64 -0.23 -3.43
C VAL A 88 0.81 -1.12 -2.51
N LYS A 89 1.06 -2.44 -2.50
CA LYS A 89 0.29 -3.39 -1.68
C LYS A 89 0.52 -3.19 -0.18
N ARG A 90 1.70 -2.72 0.24
CA ARG A 90 2.03 -2.46 1.64
C ARG A 90 1.50 -1.12 2.17
N SER A 91 1.21 -0.16 1.30
CA SER A 91 0.87 1.22 1.70
C SER A 91 -0.31 1.31 2.68
N GLU A 92 -1.31 0.43 2.57
CA GLU A 92 -2.51 0.44 3.45
C GLU A 92 -2.96 -0.97 3.85
N SER A 93 -2.00 -1.86 4.12
CA SER A 93 -2.35 -3.15 4.71
C SER A 93 -2.66 -2.96 6.20
N GLY A 94 -3.95 -2.95 6.56
CA GLY A 94 -4.38 -2.91 7.96
C GLY A 94 -3.85 -4.08 8.80
N MET A 95 -3.53 -5.21 8.15
CA MET A 95 -2.78 -6.32 8.71
C MET A 95 -1.65 -6.70 7.75
N ILE A 96 -0.42 -6.75 8.25
CA ILE A 96 0.77 -7.07 7.45
C ILE A 96 1.09 -8.55 7.64
N LEU A 97 0.88 -9.37 6.60
CA LEU A 97 1.07 -10.83 6.66
C LEU A 97 2.55 -11.23 6.69
N ASN A 98 3.38 -10.58 5.89
CA ASN A 98 4.83 -10.83 5.80
C ASN A 98 5.57 -9.55 6.20
N PRO A 99 5.68 -9.25 7.51
CA PRO A 99 6.39 -8.06 7.97
C PRO A 99 7.88 -8.21 7.64
N VAL A 100 8.52 -7.07 7.34
CA VAL A 100 9.99 -7.02 7.37
C VAL A 100 10.40 -7.23 8.82
N THR A 101 11.31 -8.17 9.08
CA THR A 101 11.82 -8.48 10.41
C THR A 101 13.32 -8.27 10.45
N VAL A 102 13.84 -7.94 11.63
CA VAL A 102 15.29 -7.79 11.87
C VAL A 102 15.75 -8.77 12.94
N ARG A 103 17.06 -9.06 12.96
CA ARG A 103 17.69 -9.88 13.98
C ARG A 103 18.30 -9.01 15.08
N ALA A 104 18.48 -9.58 16.27
CA ALA A 104 18.99 -8.86 17.44
C ALA A 104 20.47 -8.47 17.34
N ASP A 105 21.22 -9.15 16.48
CA ASP A 105 22.65 -8.94 16.17
C ASP A 105 22.88 -7.96 15.00
N GLN A 106 21.83 -7.47 14.36
CA GLN A 106 21.95 -6.46 13.31
C GLN A 106 22.26 -5.08 13.91
N ARG A 107 22.91 -4.24 13.12
CA ARG A 107 23.21 -2.85 13.49
C ARG A 107 22.02 -1.95 13.21
N VAL A 108 21.84 -0.94 14.05
CA VAL A 108 20.76 0.05 13.92
C VAL A 108 20.77 0.76 12.57
N ARG A 109 21.94 1.08 12.01
CA ARG A 109 22.06 1.70 10.68
C ARG A 109 21.37 0.90 9.58
N ASP A 110 21.45 -0.43 9.61
CA ASP A 110 20.87 -1.30 8.60
C ASP A 110 19.34 -1.31 8.73
N VAL A 111 18.86 -1.27 9.98
CA VAL A 111 17.43 -1.10 10.30
C VAL A 111 16.91 0.24 9.80
N LEU A 112 17.65 1.33 9.99
CA LEU A 112 17.26 2.67 9.49
C LEU A 112 17.13 2.69 7.96
N VAL A 113 18.02 2.01 7.24
CA VAL A 113 17.92 1.86 5.78
C VAL A 113 16.64 1.12 5.39
N LEU A 114 16.32 0.02 6.08
CA LEU A 114 15.08 -0.73 5.85
C LEU A 114 13.83 0.11 6.14
N MET A 115 13.80 0.81 7.27
CA MET A 115 12.69 1.68 7.66
C MET A 115 12.45 2.79 6.63
N ASN A 116 13.52 3.40 6.11
CA ASN A 116 13.44 4.43 5.07
C ASN A 116 13.02 3.86 3.72
N LYS A 117 13.54 2.69 3.33
CA LYS A 117 13.20 2.02 2.06
C LYS A 117 11.72 1.67 1.99
N TYR A 118 11.17 1.12 3.08
CA TYR A 118 9.79 0.64 3.14
C TYR A 118 8.81 1.63 3.78
N LYS A 119 9.28 2.78 4.27
CA LYS A 119 8.48 3.79 5.00
C LYS A 119 7.73 3.20 6.21
N ILE A 120 8.38 2.29 6.93
CA ILE A 120 7.80 1.58 8.09
C ILE A 120 8.29 2.21 9.39
N SER A 121 7.38 2.46 10.34
CA SER A 121 7.71 3.08 11.63
C SER A 121 8.06 2.12 12.77
N GLY A 122 7.88 0.81 12.58
CA GLY A 122 8.27 -0.21 13.56
C GLY A 122 8.46 -1.58 12.93
N ILE A 123 9.48 -2.30 13.38
CA ILE A 123 9.95 -3.55 12.81
C ILE A 123 10.01 -4.61 13.93
N PRO A 124 9.36 -5.77 13.77
CA PRO A 124 9.49 -6.89 14.69
C PRO A 124 10.93 -7.44 14.68
N VAL A 125 11.45 -7.73 15.87
CA VAL A 125 12.75 -8.40 16.06
C VAL A 125 12.50 -9.87 16.36
N VAL A 126 13.18 -10.75 15.62
CA VAL A 126 13.00 -12.20 15.70
C VAL A 126 14.32 -12.93 15.97
N ASP A 127 14.26 -14.06 16.67
CA ASP A 127 15.40 -14.96 16.87
C ASP A 127 15.65 -15.86 15.64
N GLU A 128 16.66 -16.75 15.70
CA GLU A 128 16.99 -17.67 14.62
C GLU A 128 15.82 -18.58 14.19
N ALA A 129 14.94 -18.94 15.13
CA ALA A 129 13.75 -19.75 14.91
C ALA A 129 12.52 -18.94 14.42
N ASN A 130 12.71 -17.66 14.07
CA ASN A 130 11.66 -16.71 13.68
C ASN A 130 10.62 -16.44 14.78
N LYS A 131 10.98 -16.68 16.04
CA LYS A 131 10.14 -16.30 17.17
C LYS A 131 10.32 -14.82 17.48
N LEU A 132 9.21 -14.13 17.73
CA LEU A 132 9.21 -12.73 18.15
C LEU A 132 9.91 -12.59 19.51
N ILE A 133 10.97 -11.78 19.56
CA ILE A 133 11.74 -11.47 20.78
C ILE A 133 11.73 -9.98 21.14
N GLY A 134 11.24 -9.12 20.24
CA GLY A 134 11.22 -7.68 20.46
C GLY A 134 10.53 -6.90 19.36
N ILE A 135 10.42 -5.59 19.56
CA ILE A 135 10.07 -4.64 18.50
C ILE A 135 10.99 -3.43 18.60
N ILE A 136 11.38 -2.88 17.45
CA ILE A 136 12.10 -1.61 17.35
C ILE A 136 11.25 -0.60 16.59
N THR A 137 11.13 0.62 17.11
CA THR A 137 10.29 1.67 16.54
C THR A 137 11.09 2.94 16.28
N ASN A 138 10.52 3.85 15.48
CA ASN A 138 11.09 5.18 15.26
C ASN A 138 11.34 5.95 16.57
N ARG A 139 10.57 5.68 17.63
CA ARG A 139 10.76 6.33 18.93
C ARG A 139 12.06 5.89 19.59
N ASP A 140 12.38 4.60 19.51
CA ASP A 140 13.59 4.02 20.11
C ASP A 140 14.86 4.53 19.41
N LEU A 141 14.75 4.81 18.11
CA LEU A 141 15.85 5.28 17.27
C LEU A 141 16.12 6.79 17.38
N ARG A 142 15.14 7.61 17.79
CA ARG A 142 15.27 9.08 17.85
C ARG A 142 16.32 9.58 18.83
N PHE A 143 16.64 8.79 19.86
CA PHE A 143 17.53 9.21 20.94
C PHE A 143 18.91 8.58 20.87
N GLN A 144 19.24 7.92 19.75
CA GLN A 144 20.51 7.21 19.56
C GLN A 144 21.34 7.87 18.44
N PRO A 145 22.34 8.69 18.79
CA PRO A 145 23.19 9.34 17.79
C PRO A 145 24.15 8.36 17.10
N ASP A 146 24.51 7.25 17.74
CA ASP A 146 25.44 6.24 17.22
C ASP A 146 24.70 5.07 16.56
N GLY A 147 24.60 5.10 15.22
CA GLY A 147 23.94 4.06 14.42
C GLY A 147 24.65 2.70 14.37
N ASP A 148 25.76 2.54 15.10
CA ASP A 148 26.57 1.31 15.10
C ASP A 148 26.25 0.34 16.24
N GLN A 149 25.34 0.73 17.15
CA GLN A 149 24.84 -0.16 18.20
C GLN A 149 24.02 -1.32 17.63
N LEU A 150 23.96 -2.41 18.38
CA LEU A 150 23.15 -3.57 18.05
C LEU A 150 21.67 -3.33 18.40
N VAL A 151 20.77 -3.89 17.59
CA VAL A 151 19.32 -3.85 17.81
C VAL A 151 18.96 -4.39 19.20
N SER A 152 19.66 -5.43 19.67
CA SER A 152 19.45 -6.02 20.99
C SER A 152 19.61 -5.04 22.17
N ALA A 153 20.37 -3.96 22.02
CA ALA A 153 20.59 -2.98 23.08
C ALA A 153 19.45 -1.97 23.21
N ILE A 154 18.71 -1.71 22.12
CA ILE A 154 17.74 -0.62 22.01
C ILE A 154 16.29 -1.14 21.90
N MET A 155 16.09 -2.35 21.38
CA MET A 155 14.75 -2.89 21.15
C MET A 155 13.93 -3.03 22.45
N THR A 156 12.61 -2.87 22.33
CA THR A 156 11.68 -3.17 23.42
C THR A 156 11.47 -4.67 23.51
N LYS A 157 11.80 -5.27 24.67
CA LYS A 157 11.71 -6.72 24.93
C LYS A 157 10.65 -7.09 25.98
N GLU A 158 10.40 -6.18 26.91
CA GLU A 158 9.51 -6.42 28.04
C GLU A 158 8.12 -5.82 27.77
N ASN A 159 7.07 -6.46 28.30
CA ASN A 159 5.68 -6.03 28.16
C ASN A 159 5.21 -5.83 26.71
N LEU A 160 5.71 -6.66 25.79
CA LEU A 160 5.23 -6.71 24.40
C LEU A 160 3.76 -7.16 24.40
N VAL A 161 2.88 -6.24 24.00
CA VAL A 161 1.49 -6.58 23.72
C VAL A 161 1.46 -7.24 22.35
N THR A 162 0.97 -8.48 22.30
CA THR A 162 0.80 -9.25 21.07
C THR A 162 -0.64 -9.71 20.91
N ALA A 163 -1.01 -10.08 19.69
CA ALA A 163 -2.33 -10.61 19.36
C ALA A 163 -2.22 -12.03 18.77
N PRO A 164 -3.18 -12.93 19.02
CA PRO A 164 -3.16 -14.26 18.43
C PRO A 164 -3.46 -14.23 16.92
N VAL A 165 -2.91 -15.20 16.18
CA VAL A 165 -3.28 -15.44 14.77
C VAL A 165 -4.81 -15.57 14.62
N GLY A 166 -5.38 -14.85 13.66
CA GLY A 166 -6.83 -14.80 13.42
C GLY A 166 -7.55 -13.61 14.04
N THR A 167 -6.84 -12.73 14.75
CA THR A 167 -7.38 -11.46 15.26
C THR A 167 -7.95 -10.60 14.13
N LYS A 168 -9.21 -10.16 14.26
CA LYS A 168 -9.85 -9.28 13.27
C LYS A 168 -9.36 -7.84 13.42
N LEU A 169 -9.38 -7.05 12.34
CA LEU A 169 -8.98 -5.63 12.34
C LEU A 169 -9.62 -4.81 13.46
N LYS A 170 -10.94 -4.95 13.68
CA LYS A 170 -11.65 -4.24 14.76
C LYS A 170 -11.17 -4.62 16.17
N GLN A 171 -10.78 -5.88 16.37
CA GLN A 171 -10.25 -6.34 17.66
C GLN A 171 -8.83 -5.83 17.86
N ALA A 172 -8.01 -5.83 16.80
CA ALA A 172 -6.68 -5.25 16.82
C ALA A 172 -6.72 -3.74 17.12
N GLU A 173 -7.64 -3.00 16.50
CA GLU A 173 -7.88 -1.57 16.76
C GLU A 173 -8.17 -1.30 18.24
N HIS A 174 -9.10 -2.07 18.84
CA HIS A 174 -9.40 -1.95 20.27
C HIS A 174 -8.19 -2.28 21.16
N MET A 175 -7.36 -3.26 20.80
CA MET A 175 -6.14 -3.59 21.54
C MET A 175 -5.07 -2.49 21.44
N LEU A 176 -4.89 -1.90 20.26
CA LEU A 176 -3.99 -0.77 20.02
C LEU A 176 -4.41 0.43 20.88
N GLU A 177 -5.70 0.76 20.89
CA GLU A 177 -6.26 1.87 21.69
C GLU A 177 -6.12 1.62 23.20
N LYS A 178 -6.54 0.44 23.68
CA LYS A 178 -6.50 0.07 25.10
C LYS A 178 -5.08 0.15 25.68
N HIS A 179 -4.09 -0.30 24.93
CA HIS A 179 -2.70 -0.33 25.38
C HIS A 179 -1.91 0.93 24.96
N LYS A 180 -2.53 1.86 24.23
CA LYS A 180 -1.91 3.10 23.71
C LYS A 180 -0.63 2.84 22.91
N ILE A 181 -0.67 1.85 22.03
CA ILE A 181 0.45 1.42 21.19
C ILE A 181 0.11 1.60 19.70
N GLU A 182 1.11 1.84 18.86
CA GLU A 182 0.94 2.06 17.42
C GLU A 182 1.12 0.78 16.58
N LYS A 183 1.72 -0.27 17.16
CA LYS A 183 2.06 -1.52 16.49
C LYS A 183 1.67 -2.70 17.37
N LEU A 184 1.06 -3.71 16.76
CA LEU A 184 0.61 -4.93 17.42
C LEU A 184 1.12 -6.14 16.64
N PRO A 185 2.21 -6.78 17.07
CA PRO A 185 2.66 -8.03 16.50
C PRO A 185 1.61 -9.13 16.68
N VAL A 186 1.39 -9.91 15.62
CA VAL A 186 0.49 -11.07 15.65
C VAL A 186 1.34 -12.34 15.71
N VAL A 187 1.13 -13.19 16.72
CA VAL A 187 1.90 -14.42 17.00
C VAL A 187 1.00 -15.61 17.30
#